data_AF-A0A7J9SHG5-F1
#
_entry.id   AF-A0A7J9SHG5-F1
#
_cell.length_a   1.000
_cell.length_b   1.000
_cell.length_c   1.000
_cell.angle_alpha   90.00
_cell.angle_beta   90.00
_cell.angle_gamma   90.00
#
_symmetry.space_group_name_H-M   'P 1'
#
loop_
_entity.id
_entity.type
_entity.pdbx_description
1 polymer ?
#
loop_
_entity_poly.entity_id
_entity_poly.type
_entity_poly.pdbx_seq_one_letter_code
_entity_poly.pdbx_strand_id
1 'polypeptide(L)' 'MNLLRVVTKLHHYRLPTIGLCGLAMTLAFSEPGTSLRTVGPLRLDMFYVSVVVCGTLLLSVVVLDGYDPEEYGLDP' A
#
# COMPACT_ATOMS: atom_id res chain seq x y z
N MET A 1 -8.60 26.38 -9.60
CA MET A 1 -8.91 25.50 -8.45
C MET A 1 -9.07 24.00 -8.79
N ASN A 2 -9.13 23.58 -10.07
CA ASN A 2 -9.28 22.15 -10.42
C ASN A 2 -7.97 21.34 -10.37
N LEU A 3 -6.82 21.97 -10.66
CA LEU A 3 -5.54 21.25 -10.76
C LEU A 3 -5.01 20.79 -9.39
N LEU A 4 -5.18 21.62 -8.34
CA LEU A 4 -4.87 21.27 -6.95
C LEU A 4 -5.67 20.06 -6.46
N ARG A 5 -6.95 19.96 -6.85
CA ARG A 5 -7.87 18.86 -6.48
C ARG A 5 -7.52 17.55 -7.20
N VAL A 6 -7.11 17.63 -8.47
CA VAL A 6 -6.62 16.47 -9.23
C VAL A 6 -5.26 16.00 -8.69
N VAL A 7 -4.38 16.92 -8.32
CA VAL A 7 -3.07 16.58 -7.74
C VAL A 7 -3.22 15.93 -6.36
N THR A 8 -4.15 16.40 -5.51
CA THR A 8 -4.45 15.72 -4.23
C THR A 8 -5.01 14.33 -4.48
N LYS A 9 -6.01 14.14 -5.35
CA LYS A 9 -6.51 12.79 -5.70
C LYS A 9 -5.43 11.88 -6.28
N LEU A 10 -4.60 12.37 -7.20
CA LEU A 10 -3.52 11.56 -7.79
C LEU A 10 -2.44 11.21 -6.77
N HIS A 11 -2.10 12.14 -5.87
CA HIS A 11 -1.14 11.88 -4.79
C HIS A 11 -1.69 10.85 -3.79
N HIS A 12 -2.99 10.93 -3.53
CA HIS A 12 -3.73 10.06 -2.63
C HIS A 12 -3.85 8.61 -3.12
N TYR A 13 -4.15 8.42 -4.42
CA TYR A 13 -4.26 7.09 -5.00
C TYR A 13 -2.91 6.45 -5.38
N ARG A 14 -1.80 7.21 -5.40
CA ARG A 14 -0.50 6.66 -5.83
C ARG A 14 0.06 5.62 -4.85
N LEU A 15 -0.01 5.90 -3.55
CA LEU A 15 0.48 5.01 -2.50
C LEU A 15 -0.27 3.66 -2.42
N PRO A 16 -1.62 3.61 -2.42
CA PRO A 16 -2.34 2.34 -2.37
C PRO A 16 -2.20 1.56 -3.68
N THR A 17 -2.14 2.22 -4.85
CA THR A 17 -1.90 1.51 -6.12
C THR A 17 -0.52 0.86 -6.14
N ILE A 18 0.52 1.54 -5.64
CA ILE A 18 1.86 0.95 -5.49
C ILE A 18 1.82 -0.24 -4.52
N GLY A 19 1.14 -0.11 -3.38
CA GLY A 19 0.96 -1.19 -2.43
C GLY A 19 0.25 -2.41 -3.03
N LEU A 20 -0.84 -2.20 -3.76
CA LEU A 20 -1.60 -3.27 -4.42
C LEU A 20 -0.77 -3.98 -5.49
N CYS A 21 -0.13 -3.23 -6.39
CA CYS A 21 0.72 -3.80 -7.43
C CYS A 21 1.93 -4.53 -6.84
N GLY A 22 2.56 -3.97 -5.80
CA GLY A 22 3.68 -4.61 -5.10
C GLY A 22 3.27 -5.92 -4.44
N LEU A 23 2.09 -5.96 -3.81
CA LEU A 23 1.55 -7.16 -3.18
C LEU A 23 1.21 -8.23 -4.22
N ALA A 24 0.55 -7.86 -5.32
CA ALA A 24 0.22 -8.77 -6.41
C ALA A 24 1.47 -9.39 -7.05
N MET A 25 2.51 -8.58 -7.32
CA MET A 25 3.78 -9.08 -7.84
C MET A 25 4.48 -10.01 -6.85
N THR A 26 4.44 -9.69 -5.57
CA THR A 26 5.03 -10.53 -4.51
C THR A 26 4.33 -11.88 -4.42
N LEU A 27 3.00 -11.91 -4.44
CA LEU A 27 2.23 -13.17 -4.42
C LEU A 27 2.39 -14.00 -5.70
N ALA A 28 2.53 -13.34 -6.86
CA ALA A 28 2.62 -14.03 -8.14
C ALA A 28 4.01 -14.60 -8.44
N PHE A 29 5.08 -13.93 -7.97
CA PHE A 29 6.45 -14.25 -8.37
C PHE A 29 7.38 -14.63 -7.21
N SER A 30 6.94 -14.50 -5.95
CA SER A 30 7.79 -14.77 -4.80
C SER A 30 7.23 -15.91 -3.97
N GLU A 31 8.09 -16.87 -3.64
CA GLU A 31 7.74 -18.01 -2.80
C GLU A 31 8.23 -17.77 -1.36
N PRO A 32 7.40 -18.06 -0.34
CA PRO A 32 7.81 -17.93 1.05
C PRO A 32 8.99 -18.84 1.36
N GLY A 33 9.96 -18.35 2.13
CA GLY A 33 11.15 -19.08 2.57
C GLY A 33 12.33 -19.08 1.60
N THR A 34 12.17 -18.55 0.39
CA THR A 34 13.26 -18.52 -0.62
C THR A 34 14.27 -17.39 -0.38
N SER A 35 13.83 -16.28 0.21
CA SER A 35 14.65 -15.08 0.42
C SER A 35 14.81 -14.74 1.90
N LEU A 36 15.47 -15.65 2.62
CA LEU A 36 15.83 -15.45 4.02
C LEU A 36 17.05 -14.53 4.13
N ARG A 37 16.90 -13.40 4.82
CA ARG A 37 18.03 -12.58 5.28
C ARG A 37 18.17 -12.64 6.78
N THR A 38 19.41 -12.70 7.22
CA THR A 38 19.77 -12.57 8.63
C THR A 38 20.19 -11.14 8.91
N VAL A 39 19.56 -10.53 9.90
CA VAL A 39 19.95 -9.23 10.45
C VAL A 39 20.23 -9.44 11.93
N GLY A 40 21.50 -9.67 12.26
CA GLY A 40 21.91 -10.10 13.61
C GLY A 40 21.32 -11.47 13.97
N PRO A 41 20.67 -11.64 15.15
CA PRO A 41 20.03 -12.90 15.53
C PRO A 41 18.68 -13.13 14.83
N LEU A 42 18.13 -12.12 14.14
CA LEU A 42 16.81 -12.20 13.53
C LEU A 42 16.91 -12.79 12.12
N ARG A 43 16.15 -13.86 11.85
CA ARG A 43 15.91 -14.37 10.50
C ARG A 43 14.61 -13.77 9.98
N LEU A 44 14.73 -12.92 8.97
CA LEU A 44 13.60 -12.30 8.30
C LEU A 44 13.47 -12.88 6.90
N ASP A 45 12.26 -13.29 6.56
CA ASP A 45 11.92 -13.68 5.21
C ASP A 45 11.41 -12.46 4.45
N MET A 46 12.09 -12.12 3.36
CA MET A 46 11.76 -10.96 2.53
C MET A 46 10.38 -11.04 1.91
N PHE A 47 9.80 -12.24 1.75
CA PHE A 47 8.43 -12.41 1.34
C PHE A 47 7.47 -11.76 2.36
N TYR A 48 7.61 -12.11 3.64
CA TYR A 48 6.75 -11.52 4.67
C TYR A 48 7.03 -10.04 4.90
N VAL A 49 8.30 -9.61 4.76
CA VAL A 49 8.65 -8.19 4.85
C VAL A 49 7.96 -7.39 3.74
N SER A 50 8.00 -7.87 2.49
CA SER A 50 7.33 -7.19 1.37
C SER A 50 5.80 -7.20 1.49
N VAL A 51 5.20 -8.30 1.97
CA VAL A 51 3.77 -8.36 2.28
C VAL A 51 3.38 -7.34 3.36
N VAL A 52 4.14 -7.25 4.46
CA VAL A 52 3.88 -6.28 5.54
C VAL A 52 4.02 -4.86 5.01
N VAL A 53 5.08 -4.55 4.25
CA VAL A 53 5.28 -3.21 3.68
C VAL A 53 4.14 -2.84 2.73
N CYS A 54 3.78 -3.70 1.80
CA CYS A 54 2.66 -3.44 0.89
C CYS A 54 1.32 -3.32 1.63
N GLY A 55 1.10 -4.18 2.64
CA GLY A 55 -0.06 -4.11 3.52
C GLY A 55 -0.14 -2.79 4.29
N THR A 56 0.97 -2.30 4.83
CA THR A 56 1.02 -0.98 5.52
C THR A 56 0.74 0.19 4.60
N LEU A 57 1.19 0.13 3.34
CA LEU A 57 0.87 1.14 2.31
C LEU A 57 -0.62 1.15 1.91
N LEU A 58 -1.29 0.00 2.01
CA LEU A 58 -2.75 -0.07 1.79
C LEU A 58 -3.51 0.40 3.03
N LEU A 59 -3.08 -0.03 4.21
CA LEU A 59 -3.67 0.36 5.50
C LEU A 59 -3.54 1.84 5.78
N SER A 60 -2.46 2.49 5.34
CA SER A 60 -2.29 3.93 5.51
C SER A 60 -3.42 4.71 4.84
N VAL A 61 -3.97 4.23 3.72
CA VAL A 61 -5.14 4.84 3.10
C VAL A 61 -6.41 4.59 3.92
N VAL A 62 -6.60 3.39 4.44
CA VAL A 62 -7.81 3.07 5.26
C VAL A 62 -7.81 3.81 6.61
N VAL A 63 -6.64 4.08 7.19
CA VAL A 63 -6.50 4.65 8.54
C VAL A 63 -6.32 6.17 8.51
N LEU A 64 -5.60 6.72 7.52
CA LEU A 64 -5.39 8.17 7.42
C LEU A 64 -6.49 8.87 6.63
N ASP A 65 -7.16 8.15 5.73
CA ASP A 65 -8.32 8.65 5.03
C ASP A 65 -9.56 8.22 5.81
N GLY A 66 -10.02 9.08 6.71
CA GLY A 66 -11.43 9.05 7.08
C GLY A 66 -12.21 9.27 5.79
N TYR A 67 -12.78 8.19 5.24
CA TYR A 67 -13.62 8.26 4.04
C TYR A 67 -14.72 9.30 4.28
N ASP A 68 -14.57 10.48 3.69
CA ASP A 68 -15.55 11.56 3.77
C ASP A 68 -16.41 11.52 2.50
N PRO A 69 -17.63 10.96 2.57
CA PRO A 69 -18.52 10.82 1.40
C PRO A 69 -18.93 12.18 0.80
N GLU A 70 -18.84 13.28 1.57
CA GLU A 70 -19.14 14.62 1.08
C GLU A 70 -18.13 15.09 0.01
N GLU A 71 -16.88 14.62 0.07
CA GLU A 71 -15.82 15.00 -0.88
C GLU A 71 -16.03 14.40 -2.29
N TYR A 72 -16.89 13.39 -2.39
CA TYR A 72 -17.26 12.72 -3.64
C TYR A 72 -18.65 13.11 -4.16
N GLY A 73 -19.38 13.98 -3.45
CA GLY A 73 -20.74 14.38 -3.84
C GLY A 73 -21.71 13.20 -3.84
N LEU A 74 -21.50 12.24 -2.92
CA LEU A 74 -22.30 11.02 -2.77
C LEU A 74 -23.30 11.13 -1.61
N ASP A 75 -23.87 12.31 -1.41
CA ASP A 75 -25.13 12.51 -0.69
C ASP A 75 -26.21 12.97 -1.69
N PRO A 76 -27.49 12.61 -1.48
CA PRO A 76 -28.60 12.96 -2.37
C PRO A 76 -28.91 14.45 -2.42
#